data_AF-A3IZR0-F1
#
_entry.id   AF-A3IZR0-F1
#
_cell.length_a   1.000
_cell.length_b   1.000
_cell.length_c   1.000
_cell.angle_alpha   90.00
_cell.angle_beta   90.00
_cell.angle_gamma   90.00
#
_symmetry.space_group_name_H-M   'P 1'
#
loop_
_entity.id
_entity.type
_entity.pdbx_description
1 polymer ?
#
loop_
_entity_poly.entity_id
_entity_poly.type
_entity_poly.pdbx_seq_one_letter_code
_entity_poly.pdbx_strand_id
1 'polypeptide(L)' 'MKSSNNWYIIKTEKEQCEIVELDDNQVPENETYRGPFPSKEEAITRRIGLIRAGKCQPQI' A
#
# COMPACT_ATOMS: atom_id res chain seq x y z
N MET A 1 -7.90 -14.68 -18.10
CA MET A 1 -7.68 -13.22 -18.04
C MET A 1 -6.92 -12.96 -16.76
N LYS A 2 -5.65 -12.54 -16.83
CA LYS A 2 -4.87 -12.22 -15.62
C LYS A 2 -5.31 -10.84 -15.16
N SER A 3 -6.12 -10.79 -14.11
CA SER A 3 -6.28 -9.57 -13.33
C SER A 3 -4.92 -9.30 -12.70
N SER A 4 -4.14 -8.40 -13.30
CA SER A 4 -2.91 -7.89 -12.68
C SER A 4 -3.36 -7.01 -11.52
N ASN A 5 -3.63 -7.63 -10.38
CA ASN A 5 -4.06 -6.92 -9.19
C ASN A 5 -2.86 -6.15 -8.65
N ASN A 6 -2.82 -4.84 -8.92
CA ASN A 6 -1.73 -3.98 -8.46
C ASN A 6 -2.08 -3.43 -7.08
N TRP A 7 -1.34 -3.90 -6.09
CA TRP A 7 -1.53 -3.48 -4.71
C TRP A 7 -0.59 -2.34 -4.37
N TYR A 8 -1.10 -1.31 -3.74
CA TYR A 8 -0.32 -0.15 -3.31
C TYR A 8 -0.51 0.09 -1.82
N ILE A 9 0.51 0.65 -1.19
CA ILE A 9 0.44 1.18 0.17
C ILE A 9 0.47 2.70 0.06
N ILE A 10 -0.58 3.36 0.52
CA ILE A 10 -0.67 4.83 0.60
C ILE A 10 -0.49 5.28 2.04
N LYS A 11 0.26 6.36 2.27
CA LYS A 11 0.33 7.02 3.59
C LYS A 11 -0.72 8.13 3.61
N THR A 12 -1.62 8.07 4.57
CA THR A 12 -2.64 9.11 4.78
C THR A 12 -2.09 10.27 5.59
N GLU A 13 -2.83 11.38 5.62
CA GLU A 13 -2.51 12.56 6.43
C GLU A 13 -2.42 12.26 7.94
N LYS A 14 -3.09 11.20 8.40
CA LYS A 14 -3.03 10.71 9.79
C LYS A 14 -1.81 9.83 10.07
N GLU A 15 -0.84 9.80 9.16
CA GLU A 15 0.34 8.96 9.20
C GLU A 15 0.08 7.45 9.22
N GLN A 16 -1.15 7.04 8.92
CA GLN A 16 -1.52 5.64 8.79
C GLN A 16 -1.23 5.19 7.37
N CYS A 17 -0.91 3.90 7.21
CA CYS A 17 -0.72 3.31 5.89
C CYS A 17 -1.87 2.38 5.55
N GLU A 18 -2.44 2.56 4.36
CA GLU A 18 -3.58 1.81 3.85
C GLU A 18 -3.18 1.04 2.59
N ILE A 19 -3.77 -0.14 2.41
CA ILE A 19 -3.53 -0.98 1.24
C ILE A 19 -4.71 -0.83 0.32
N VAL A 20 -4.44 -0.41 -0.92
CA VAL A 20 -5.45 -0.23 -1.97
C VAL A 20 -5.09 -1.10 -3.17
N GLU A 21 -6.11 -1.61 -3.84
CA GLU A 21 -5.99 -2.31 -5.12
C GLU A 21 -6.38 -1.34 -6.23
N LEU A 22 -5.56 -1.23 -7.26
CA LEU A 22 -5.80 -0.38 -8.42
C LEU A 22 -5.61 -1.20 -9.70
N ASP A 23 -6.29 -0.77 -10.76
CA ASP A 23 -6.13 -1.33 -12.10
C ASP A 23 -4.72 -1.06 -12.67
N ASP A 24 -4.33 -1.79 -13.72
CA ASP A 24 -3.01 -1.71 -14.37
C ASP A 24 -2.62 -0.31 -14.88
N ASN A 25 -3.62 0.52 -15.15
CA ASN A 25 -3.43 1.88 -15.64
C ASN A 25 -3.64 2.95 -14.56
N GLN A 26 -3.81 2.55 -13.31
CA GLN A 26 -4.08 3.45 -12.20
C GLN A 26 -2.91 3.48 -11.22
N VAL A 27 -2.64 4.69 -10.73
CA VAL A 27 -1.68 4.94 -9.65
C VAL A 27 -2.40 5.70 -8.54
N PRO A 28 -1.94 5.57 -7.29
CA PRO A 28 -2.54 6.32 -6.20
C PRO A 28 -2.41 7.82 -6.42
N GLU A 29 -3.49 8.56 -6.16
CA GLU A 29 -3.48 10.03 -6.22
C GLU A 29 -2.65 10.66 -5.09
N ASN A 30 -2.41 9.92 -4.01
CA ASN A 30 -1.57 10.37 -2.90
C ASN A 30 -0.10 10.48 -3.34
N GLU A 31 0.57 11.59 -3.01
CA GLU A 31 2.00 11.78 -3.35
C GLU A 31 2.91 10.79 -2.60
N THR A 32 2.45 10.22 -1.48
CA THR A 32 3.21 9.26 -0.67
C THR A 32 2.64 7.85 -0.79
N TYR A 33 3.07 7.12 -1.83
CA TYR A 33 2.74 5.71 -2.01
C TYR A 33 3.96 4.80 -2.21
N ARG A 34 3.72 3.49 -2.09
CA ARG A 34 4.68 2.40 -2.37
C ARG A 34 3.95 1.27 -3.11
N GLY A 35 4.58 0.74 -4.16
CA GLY A 35 4.02 -0.30 -5.03
C GLY A 35 4.44 -0.09 -6.49
N PRO A 36 3.81 -0.78 -7.45
CA PRO A 36 2.81 -1.84 -7.23
C PRO A 36 3.41 -3.11 -6.62
N PHE A 37 2.62 -3.83 -5.83
CA PHE A 37 2.94 -5.16 -5.33
C PHE A 37 2.07 -6.21 -6.04
N PRO A 38 2.61 -7.41 -6.33
CA PRO A 38 1.93 -8.43 -7.11
C PRO A 38 0.79 -9.13 -6.34
N SER A 39 0.67 -8.92 -5.03
CA SER A 39 -0.31 -9.60 -4.19
C SER A 39 -0.60 -8.81 -2.92
N LYS A 40 -1.83 -8.93 -2.41
CA LYS A 40 -2.26 -8.32 -1.15
C LYS A 40 -1.36 -8.74 0.02
N GLU A 41 -0.96 -10.01 0.08
CA GLU A 41 -0.10 -10.55 1.13
C GLU A 41 1.29 -9.87 1.17
N GLU A 42 1.85 -9.57 0.00
CA GLU A 42 3.11 -8.84 -0.09
C GLU A 42 2.93 -7.40 0.38
N ALA A 43 1.86 -6.72 -0.06
CA ALA A 43 1.54 -5.38 0.42
C ALA A 43 1.32 -5.34 1.95
N ILE A 44 0.69 -6.36 2.54
CA ILE A 44 0.53 -6.51 3.99
C ILE A 44 1.89 -6.64 4.68
N THR A 45 2.75 -7.54 4.19
CA THR A 45 4.10 -7.77 4.75
C THR A 45 4.92 -6.49 4.72
N ARG A 46 4.89 -5.75 3.61
CA ARG A 46 5.56 -4.47 3.43
C ARG A 46 5.01 -3.40 4.37
N ARG A 47 3.69 -3.30 4.51
CA ARG A 47 3.02 -2.39 5.45
C ARG A 47 3.46 -2.65 6.89
N ILE A 48 3.48 -3.91 7.33
CA ILE A 48 3.94 -4.29 8.67
C ILE A 48 5.41 -3.87 8.87
N GLY A 49 6.25 -4.06 7.86
CA GLY A 49 7.64 -3.59 7.88
C GLY A 49 7.75 -2.07 8.05
N LEU A 50 6.88 -1.30 7.37
CA LEU A 50 6.82 0.16 7.53
C LEU A 50 6.37 0.57 8.94
N ILE A 51 5.42 -0.15 9.54
CA ILE A 51 4.98 0.09 10.92
C ILE A 51 6.13 -0.19 11.90
N ARG A 52 6.81 -1.33 11.77
CA ARG A 52 7.96 -1.69 12.62
C ARG A 52 9.13 -0.71 12.49
N ALA A 53 9.28 -0.09 11.32
CA ALA A 53 10.29 0.95 11.07
C ALA A 53 9.85 2.35 11.52
N GLY A 54 8.66 2.52 12.11
CA GLY A 54 8.12 3.81 12.55
C GLY A 54 7.71 4.75 11.41
N LYS A 55 7.55 4.25 10.19
CA LYS A 55 7.17 5.05 9.01
C LYS A 55 5.66 5.21 8.86
N CYS A 56 4.91 4.28 9.44
CA CYS A 56 3.44 4.26 9.45
C CYS A 56 2.97 3.97 10.87
N GLN A 57 1.87 4.59 11.28
CA GLN A 57 1.21 4.26 12.53
C GLN A 57 0.29 3.02 12.35
N PRO A 58 0.20 2.14 13.36
CA PRO A 58 -0.84 1.11 13.38
C PRO A 58 -2.23 1.75 13.43
N GLN A 59 -3.20 1.14 12.76
CA GLN A 59 -4.60 1.49 12.98
C GLN A 59 -5.05 0.79 14.26
N ILE A 60 -5.59 1.55 15.20
CA ILE A 60 -6.03 1.07 16.52
C ILE A 60 -7.54 0.80 16.47
#